data_AF-A0A6G1A6X5-F1
#
_entry.id   AF-A0A6G1A6X5-F1
#
_cell.length_a   1.000
_cell.length_b   1.000
_cell.length_c   1.000
_cell.angle_alpha   90.00
_cell.angle_beta   90.00
_cell.angle_gamma   90.00
#
_symmetry.space_group_name_H-M   'P 1'
#
loop_
_entity.id
_entity.type
_entity.pdbx_description
1 polymer ?
#
loop_
_entity_poly.entity_id
_entity_poly.type
_entity_poly.pdbx_seq_one_letter_code
_entity_poly.pdbx_strand_id
1 'polypeptide(L)' 'LAAGFHHPADCCTHYTPRKIRCVIMKDYFITSSGCSQPGVIFLTKKGQRVCANPFDLGVQDCMRSLKLN' A
#
# COMPACT_ATOMS: atom_id res chain seq x y z
N LEU A 1 26.66 -12.44 -16.87
CA LEU A 1 26.22 -11.59 -15.74
C LEU A 1 24.75 -11.27 -15.96
N ALA A 2 23.85 -12.02 -15.34
CA ALA A 2 22.42 -11.71 -15.44
C ALA A 2 22.18 -10.44 -14.62
N ALA A 3 21.96 -9.31 -15.29
CA ALA A 3 21.34 -8.16 -14.64
C ALA A 3 19.95 -8.64 -14.23
N GLY A 4 19.80 -9.00 -12.95
CA GLY A 4 18.50 -9.31 -12.38
C GLY A 4 17.64 -8.09 -12.62
N PHE A 5 16.65 -8.22 -13.50
CA PHE A 5 15.53 -7.31 -13.56
C PHE A 5 14.88 -7.36 -12.18
N HIS A 6 15.35 -6.51 -11.26
CA HIS A 6 14.54 -6.08 -10.15
C HIS A 6 13.30 -5.51 -10.84
N HIS A 7 12.24 -6.31 -10.93
CA HIS A 7 10.91 -5.76 -11.00
C HIS A 7 10.93 -4.61 -10.00
N PRO A 8 10.58 -3.37 -10.39
CA PRO A 8 10.48 -2.31 -9.41
C PRO A 8 9.58 -2.90 -8.33
N ALA A 9 10.16 -3.19 -7.16
CA ALA A 9 9.36 -3.64 -6.04
C ALA A 9 8.28 -2.59 -5.94
N ASP A 10 7.01 -3.01 -5.83
CA ASP A 10 5.89 -2.08 -5.73
C ASP A 10 6.14 -1.22 -4.46
N CYS A 11 6.82 -0.09 -4.67
CA CYS A 11 7.33 0.81 -3.65
C CYS A 11 6.56 2.11 -3.75
N CYS A 12 6.29 2.71 -2.61
CA CYS A 12 5.70 4.03 -2.55
C CYS A 12 6.78 5.10 -2.61
N THR A 13 6.74 5.94 -3.64
CA THR A 13 7.57 7.16 -3.73
C THR A 13 6.93 8.34 -3.02
N HIS A 14 5.60 8.33 -2.91
CA HIS A 14 4.82 9.31 -2.17
C HIS A 14 3.55 8.68 -1.60
N TYR A 15 3.02 9.24 -0.52
CA TYR A 15 1.75 8.82 0.06
C TYR A 15 0.61 9.68 -0.48
N THR A 16 -0.59 9.13 -0.56
CA THR A 16 -1.76 9.95 -0.90
C THR A 16 -1.96 11.05 0.16
N PRO A 17 -2.17 12.31 -0.24
CA PRO A 17 -2.54 13.37 0.68
C PRO A 17 -4.01 13.26 1.14
N ARG A 18 -4.80 12.39 0.49
CA ARG A 18 -6.22 12.19 0.79
C ARG A 18 -6.39 11.15 1.90
N LYS A 19 -7.31 11.40 2.82
CA LYS A 19 -7.70 10.39 3.82
C LYS A 19 -8.20 9.12 3.13
N ILE A 20 -7.73 7.97 3.62
CA ILE A 20 -8.14 6.66 3.12
C ILE A 20 -9.60 6.40 3.51
N ARG A 21 -10.41 6.03 2.52
CA ARG A 21 -11.79 5.59 2.72
C ARG A 21 -11.84 4.07 2.65
N CYS A 22 -11.83 3.39 3.79
CA CYS A 22 -11.67 1.93 3.80
C CYS A 22 -12.80 1.17 3.08
N VAL A 23 -14.02 1.72 3.10
CA VAL A 23 -15.21 1.12 2.48
C VAL A 23 -15.10 0.84 0.97
N ILE A 24 -14.24 1.59 0.27
CA ILE A 24 -13.98 1.40 -1.17
C ILE A 24 -12.71 0.59 -1.46
N MET A 25 -11.99 0.19 -0.43
CA MET A 25 -10.84 -0.70 -0.55
C MET A 25 -11.30 -2.15 -0.63
N LYS A 26 -10.59 -2.92 -1.45
CA LYS A 26 -10.78 -4.35 -1.65
C LYS A 26 -9.72 -5.13 -0.88
N ASP A 27 -8.48 -4.68 -0.94
CA ASP A 27 -7.33 -5.37 -0.36
C ASP A 27 -6.19 -4.37 -0.09
N TYR A 28 -5.12 -4.83 0.53
CA TYR A 28 -3.88 -4.09 0.71
C TYR A 28 -2.66 -5.00 0.73
N PHE A 29 -1.49 -4.44 0.43
CA PHE A 29 -0.22 -5.12 0.66
C PHE A 29 0.82 -4.15 1.20
N ILE A 30 1.72 -4.66 2.04
CA ILE A 30 2.83 -3.91 2.62
C ILE A 30 3.98 -3.96 1.61
N THR A 31 4.61 -2.82 1.35
CA THR A 31 5.75 -2.74 0.44
C THR A 31 6.96 -3.51 0.99
N SER A 32 7.85 -3.97 0.11
CA SER A 32 9.06 -4.70 0.52
C SER A 32 9.98 -3.86 1.42
N SER A 33 10.72 -4.52 2.31
CA SER A 33 11.79 -3.88 3.11
C SER A 33 12.94 -3.32 2.26
N GLY A 34 13.03 -3.72 0.98
CA GLY A 34 13.94 -3.13 0.01
C GLY A 34 13.54 -1.74 -0.51
N CYS A 35 12.35 -1.24 -0.15
CA CYS A 35 11.94 0.11 -0.51
C CYS A 35 12.62 1.16 0.39
N SER A 36 12.94 2.33 -0.17
CA SER A 36 13.58 3.42 0.59
C SER A 36 12.73 3.96 1.74
N GLN A 37 11.40 3.74 1.69
CA GLN A 37 10.47 4.09 2.75
C GLN A 37 9.42 2.99 2.92
N PRO A 38 8.91 2.78 4.15
CA PRO A 38 7.84 1.83 4.40
C PRO A 38 6.53 2.34 3.80
N GLY A 39 5.77 1.46 3.16
CA GLY A 39 4.51 1.84 2.51
C GLY A 39 3.46 0.75 2.63
N VAL A 40 2.20 1.17 2.49
CA VAL A 40 1.06 0.28 2.26
C VAL A 40 0.42 0.67 0.94
N ILE A 41 0.19 -0.30 0.07
CA ILE A 41 -0.54 -0.09 -1.17
C ILE A 41 -1.91 -0.70 -1.03
N PHE A 42 -2.94 0.14 -0.99
CA PHE A 42 -4.32 -0.29 -1.04
C PHE A 42 -4.75 -0.55 -2.48
N LEU A 43 -5.48 -1.64 -2.69
CA LEU A 43 -6.20 -1.93 -3.91
C LEU A 43 -7.67 -1.54 -3.72
N THR A 44 -8.15 -0.57 -4.48
CA THR A 44 -9.57 -0.20 -4.49
C THR A 44 -10.42 -1.26 -5.19
N LYS A 45 -11.72 -1.30 -4.90
CA LYS A 45 -12.68 -2.16 -5.64
C LYS A 45 -12.72 -1.88 -7.14
N LYS A 46 -12.26 -0.70 -7.57
CA LYS A 46 -12.11 -0.30 -8.98
C LYS A 46 -10.75 -0.68 -9.59
N GLY A 47 -9.90 -1.41 -8.86
CA GLY A 47 -8.59 -1.85 -9.35
C GLY A 47 -7.47 -0.81 -9.25
N GLN A 48 -7.74 0.38 -8.72
CA GLN A 48 -6.72 1.42 -8.52
C GLN A 48 -5.83 1.11 -7.32
N ARG A 49 -4.53 1.37 -7.45
CA ARG A 49 -3.53 1.25 -6.37
C ARG A 49 -3.31 2.60 -5.71
N VAL A 50 -3.28 2.63 -4.38
CA VAL A 50 -3.09 3.86 -3.60
C VAL A 50 -2.03 3.64 -2.53
N CYS A 51 -0.92 4.38 -2.63
CA CYS A 51 0.11 4.41 -1.59
C CYS A 51 -0.36 5.20 -0.37
N ALA A 52 -0.15 4.64 0.82
CA ALA A 52 -0.52 5.25 2.09
C ALA A 52 0.57 5.06 3.14
N ASN A 53 0.61 5.98 4.10
CA ASN A 53 1.58 5.95 5.20
C ASN A 53 1.18 4.86 6.22
N PRO A 54 2.01 3.82 6.46
CA PRO A 54 1.71 2.77 7.44
C PRO A 54 1.59 3.27 8.88
N PHE A 55 2.11 4.47 9.19
CA PHE A 55 2.07 5.06 10.52
C PHE A 55 0.82 5.91 10.78
N ASP A 56 -0.03 6.12 9.77
CA ASP A 56 -1.32 6.80 9.95
C ASP A 56 -2.33 5.85 10.61
N LEU A 57 -3.00 6.32 11.67
CA LEU A 57 -3.97 5.50 12.41
C LEU A 57 -5.15 5.06 11.53
N GLY A 58 -5.64 5.92 10.63
CA GLY A 58 -6.72 5.57 9.71
C GLY A 58 -6.31 4.52 8.68
N VAL A 59 -5.04 4.52 8.27
CA VAL A 59 -4.46 3.46 7.43
C VAL A 59 -4.40 2.14 8.20
N GLN A 60 -3.89 2.14 9.43
CA GLN A 60 -3.79 0.93 10.26
C GLN A 60 -5.16 0.33 10.58
N ASP A 61 -6.14 1.17 10.91
CA ASP A 61 -7.51 0.74 11.14
C ASP A 61 -8.11 0.11 9.89
N CYS A 62 -7.88 0.71 8.72
CA CYS A 62 -8.35 0.13 7.47
C CYS A 62 -7.69 -1.22 7.14
N MET A 63 -6.38 -1.35 7.35
CA MET A 63 -5.68 -2.62 7.18
C MET A 63 -6.29 -3.69 8.10
N ARG A 64 -6.60 -3.35 9.36
CA ARG A 64 -7.23 -4.27 10.31
C ARG A 64 -8.62 -4.68 9.83
N SER A 65 -9.43 -3.75 9.35
CA SER A 65 -10.77 -4.05 8.80
C SER A 65 -10.71 -4.98 7.60
N LEU A 66 -9.75 -4.79 6.69
CA LEU A 66 -9.59 -5.63 5.50
C LEU A 66 -9.03 -7.02 5.83
N LYS A 67 -8.17 -7.15 6.86
CA LYS A 67 -7.62 -8.44 7.30
C LYS A 67 -8.64 -9.37 7.97
N LEU A 68 -9.73 -8.81 8.49
CA LEU A 68 -10.78 -9.53 9.22
C LEU A 68 -11.92 -10.01 8.32
N ASN A 69 -11.90 -9.69 7.02
CA ASN A 69 -12.90 -10.10 6.02
C ASN A 69 -12.38 -11.29 5.19
#